data_AF-A0A382K0W0-F1
#
_entry.id   AF-A0A382K0W0-F1
#
_cell.length_a   1.000
_cell.length_b   1.000
_cell.length_c   1.000
_cell.angle_alpha   90.00
_cell.angle_beta   90.00
_cell.angle_gamma   90.00
#
_symmetry.space_group_name_H-M   'P 1'
#
loop_
_entity.id
_entity.type
_entity.pdbx_description
1 polymer ?
#
loop_
_entity_poly.entity_id
_entity_poly.type
_entity_poly.pdbx_seq_one_letter_code
_entity_poly.pdbx_strand_id
1 'polypeptide(L)'
;VAWALPADAGEGLITKVRGRTLAIDKGAADGLEVGLEVTVVRPPDEAIIHPLTGENLGAPEIEIASGRINKVSARAASVQLDGNPIISVRPGDMARFLTIEEKMVMDQEVATETVEQASRERGEIRSESSRLGRNISSIQGSIRGLEKAIRELRRFDDDVVKPQFNAINRQIKEMRDELTELHETVSLLNAVPIQDMGGEGGEDELSAEDIERLRLIIQEEIDNLQDQLAVVQPPGGTLPPPDVMDDGLAELEEEQPIFTQLWFLGLIGALGLGGVAFFLYTQMAGDSDEDDDEDDEEGD
;
A
#
# COMPACT_ATOMS: atom_id res chain seq x y z
N VAL A 1 -1.68 15.02 -18.73
CA VAL A 1 -3.04 14.93 -19.31
C VAL A 1 -2.91 15.42 -20.74
N ALA A 2 -2.71 14.50 -21.68
CA ALA A 2 -2.70 14.83 -23.09
C ALA A 2 -4.15 15.10 -23.50
N TRP A 3 -4.45 16.33 -23.91
CA TRP A 3 -5.74 16.64 -24.46
C TRP A 3 -5.73 16.04 -25.87
N ALA A 4 -6.56 15.03 -26.10
CA ALA A 4 -6.82 14.53 -27.44
C ALA A 4 -7.41 15.70 -28.23
N LEU A 5 -6.61 16.27 -29.14
CA LEU A 5 -7.16 17.17 -30.14
C LEU A 5 -8.10 16.31 -31.00
N PRO A 6 -9.38 16.69 -31.18
CA PRO A 6 -10.21 16.00 -32.15
C PRO A 6 -9.51 16.14 -33.50
N ALA A 7 -9.22 15.00 -34.13
CA ALA A 7 -8.76 15.03 -35.51
C ALA A 7 -9.99 15.42 -36.36
N ASP A 8 -10.09 16.71 -36.63
CA ASP A 8 -11.23 17.33 -37.31
C ASP A 8 -11.01 17.28 -38.82
N ALA A 9 -11.65 16.31 -39.46
CA ALA A 9 -11.53 16.00 -40.88
C ALA A 9 -12.39 16.92 -41.77
N GLY A 10 -12.09 18.22 -41.74
CA GLY A 10 -12.69 19.18 -42.66
C GLY A 10 -13.61 20.19 -41.98
N GLU A 11 -13.38 21.45 -42.32
CA GLU A 11 -14.15 22.58 -41.85
C GLU A 11 -14.88 23.22 -43.03
N GLY A 12 -16.17 23.52 -42.84
CA GLY A 12 -16.98 24.26 -43.79
C GLY A 12 -17.65 25.46 -43.13
N LEU A 13 -17.72 26.58 -43.83
CA LEU A 13 -18.39 27.78 -43.35
C LEU A 13 -19.90 27.68 -43.61
N ILE A 14 -20.70 28.04 -42.61
CA ILE A 14 -22.14 28.17 -42.77
C ILE A 14 -22.45 29.47 -43.52
N THR A 15 -22.92 29.33 -44.76
CA THR A 15 -23.25 30.46 -45.64
C THR A 15 -24.69 30.93 -45.45
N LYS A 16 -25.58 30.02 -45.03
CA LYS A 16 -27.00 30.33 -44.89
C LYS A 16 -27.68 29.51 -43.81
N VAL A 17 -28.53 30.17 -43.03
CA VAL A 17 -29.34 29.56 -41.99
C VAL A 17 -30.82 29.74 -42.34
N ARG A 18 -31.58 28.64 -42.38
CA ARG A 18 -33.03 28.64 -42.60
C ARG A 18 -33.70 27.77 -41.54
N GLY A 19 -33.99 28.37 -40.39
CA GLY A 19 -34.60 27.66 -39.25
C GLY A 19 -33.71 26.51 -38.80
N ARG A 20 -34.14 25.27 -39.09
CA ARG A 20 -33.42 24.03 -38.73
C ARG A 20 -32.51 23.48 -39.83
N THR A 21 -32.49 24.13 -40.99
CA THR A 21 -31.67 23.72 -42.13
C THR A 21 -30.56 24.74 -42.38
N LEU A 22 -29.33 24.27 -42.46
CA LEU A 22 -28.12 25.06 -42.69
C LEU A 22 -27.53 24.72 -44.05
N ALA A 23 -26.91 25.71 -44.71
CA ALA A 23 -26.14 25.51 -45.93
C ALA A 23 -24.66 25.79 -45.66
N ILE A 24 -23.81 24.84 -46.04
CA ILE A 24 -22.36 24.91 -45.87
C ILE A 24 -21.72 25.05 -47.25
N ASP A 25 -20.59 25.75 -47.33
CA ASP A 25 -19.77 25.96 -48.54
C ASP A 25 -18.90 24.76 -48.96
N LYS A 26 -19.17 23.59 -48.39
CA LYS A 26 -18.50 22.32 -48.67
C LYS A 26 -19.48 21.31 -49.24
N GLY A 27 -19.03 20.47 -50.17
CA GLY A 27 -19.88 19.52 -50.89
C GLY A 27 -19.25 18.14 -51.11
N ALA A 28 -19.77 17.40 -52.10
CA ALA A 28 -19.29 16.06 -52.44
C ALA A 28 -17.80 16.04 -52.84
N ALA A 29 -17.28 17.14 -53.40
CA ALA A 29 -15.86 17.25 -53.73
C ALA A 29 -14.94 17.27 -52.48
N ASP A 30 -15.50 17.60 -51.31
CA ASP A 30 -14.79 17.65 -50.03
C ASP A 30 -15.05 16.40 -49.17
N GLY A 31 -15.65 15.34 -49.73
CA GLY A 31 -15.90 14.08 -49.03
C GLY A 31 -17.19 14.04 -48.20
N LEU A 32 -18.11 14.98 -48.40
CA LEU A 32 -19.40 15.00 -47.69
C LEU A 32 -20.40 14.02 -48.33
N GLU A 33 -21.00 13.18 -47.49
CA GLU A 33 -22.04 12.23 -47.90
C GLU A 33 -23.37 12.49 -47.17
N VAL A 34 -24.48 12.07 -47.79
CA VAL A 34 -25.80 12.15 -47.15
C VAL A 34 -25.82 11.22 -45.95
N GLY A 35 -26.22 11.73 -44.80
CA GLY A 35 -26.29 10.96 -43.56
C GLY A 35 -25.10 11.15 -42.62
N LEU A 36 -24.06 11.87 -43.04
CA LEU A 36 -22.89 12.17 -42.21
C LEU A 36 -23.26 13.14 -41.06
N GLU A 37 -22.63 12.95 -39.90
CA GLU A 37 -22.81 13.79 -38.72
C GLU A 37 -21.89 15.01 -38.79
N VAL A 38 -22.43 16.16 -38.42
CA VAL A 38 -21.76 17.46 -38.49
C VAL A 38 -21.98 18.20 -37.18
N THR A 39 -20.89 18.70 -36.62
CA THR A 39 -20.91 19.53 -35.41
C THR A 39 -20.73 20.99 -35.80
N VAL A 40 -21.65 21.84 -35.37
CA VAL A 40 -21.61 23.28 -35.62
C VAL A 40 -20.92 23.96 -34.45
N VAL A 41 -19.82 24.64 -34.72
CA VAL A 41 -19.00 25.37 -33.76
C VAL A 41 -18.99 26.86 -34.11
N ARG A 42 -19.06 27.72 -33.08
CA ARG A 42 -18.77 29.15 -33.27
C ARG A 42 -17.25 29.33 -33.21
N PRO A 43 -16.61 29.89 -34.26
CA PRO A 43 -15.21 30.25 -34.17
C PRO A 43 -14.98 31.27 -33.05
N PRO A 44 -13.76 31.33 -32.50
CA PRO A 44 -13.40 32.28 -31.45
C PRO A 44 -13.51 33.73 -31.93
N ASP A 45 -14.56 34.44 -31.54
CA ASP A 45 -14.79 35.83 -32.00
C ASP A 45 -13.97 36.87 -31.21
N GLU A 46 -13.70 36.68 -29.91
CA GLU A 46 -12.89 37.60 -29.10
C GLU A 46 -12.32 36.92 -27.84
N ALA A 47 -11.05 37.17 -27.54
CA ALA A 47 -10.41 36.68 -26.33
C ALA A 47 -11.09 37.29 -25.09
N ILE A 48 -11.57 36.44 -24.18
CA ILE A 48 -12.15 36.92 -22.93
C ILE A 48 -10.98 37.39 -22.05
N ILE A 49 -10.74 38.69 -22.00
CA ILE A 49 -9.75 39.30 -21.11
C ILE A 49 -10.41 39.48 -19.75
N HIS A 50 -9.84 38.88 -18.71
CA HIS A 50 -10.37 39.03 -17.36
C HIS A 50 -10.25 40.51 -16.90
N PRO A 51 -11.35 41.17 -16.47
CA PRO A 51 -11.38 42.62 -16.28
C PRO A 51 -10.51 43.12 -15.13
N LEU A 52 -10.12 42.24 -14.20
CA LEU A 52 -9.31 42.58 -13.03
C LEU A 52 -7.84 42.16 -13.14
N THR A 53 -7.54 41.12 -13.93
CA THR A 53 -6.17 40.56 -14.04
C THR A 53 -5.52 40.83 -15.39
N GLY A 54 -6.29 41.22 -16.41
CA GLY A 54 -5.78 41.44 -17.77
C GLY A 54 -5.31 40.16 -18.47
N GLU A 55 -5.53 39.00 -17.84
CA GLU A 55 -5.12 37.71 -18.35
C GLU A 55 -6.06 37.30 -19.51
N ASN A 56 -5.45 36.89 -20.61
CA ASN A 56 -6.17 36.41 -21.78
C ASN A 56 -6.63 34.97 -21.50
N LEU A 57 -7.92 34.81 -21.19
CA LEU A 57 -8.53 33.49 -20.92
C LEU A 57 -8.80 32.69 -22.21
N GLY A 58 -8.27 33.14 -23.34
CA GLY A 58 -8.51 32.57 -24.65
C GLY A 58 -9.89 32.91 -25.19
N ALA A 59 -10.21 32.31 -26.32
CA ALA A 59 -11.52 32.39 -26.94
C ALA A 59 -12.01 30.94 -27.11
N PRO A 60 -12.87 30.45 -26.20
CA PRO A 60 -13.30 29.06 -26.25
C PRO A 60 -14.17 28.83 -27.48
N GLU A 61 -13.88 27.74 -28.22
CA GLU A 61 -14.79 27.24 -29.24
C GLU A 61 -16.07 26.75 -28.57
N ILE A 62 -17.22 27.20 -29.07
CA ILE A 62 -18.52 26.83 -28.50
C ILE A 62 -19.23 25.92 -29.48
N GLU A 63 -19.44 24.68 -29.07
CA GLU A 63 -20.34 23.75 -29.77
C GLU A 63 -21.79 24.25 -29.64
N ILE A 64 -22.41 24.58 -30.76
CA ILE A 64 -23.73 25.19 -30.81
C ILE A 64 -24.80 24.11 -30.97
N ALA A 65 -24.58 23.18 -31.90
CA ALA A 65 -25.52 22.13 -32.26
C ALA A 65 -24.85 21.01 -33.07
N SER A 66 -25.42 19.82 -32.99
CA SER A 66 -25.16 18.72 -33.93
C SER A 66 -26.28 18.61 -34.97
N GLY A 67 -25.93 18.09 -36.13
CA GLY A 67 -26.88 17.81 -37.19
C GLY A 67 -26.35 16.79 -38.19
N ARG A 68 -27.23 16.44 -39.13
CA ARG A 68 -26.96 15.46 -40.18
C ARG A 68 -27.08 16.07 -41.56
N ILE A 69 -26.20 15.67 -42.48
CA ILE A 69 -26.30 16.07 -43.88
C ILE A 69 -27.53 15.43 -44.53
N ASN A 70 -28.45 16.27 -45.02
CA ASN A 70 -29.67 15.84 -45.71
C ASN A 70 -29.48 15.83 -47.24
N LYS A 71 -28.74 16.79 -47.77
CA LYS A 71 -28.50 16.91 -49.21
C LYS A 71 -27.08 17.37 -49.50
N VAL A 72 -26.42 16.71 -50.44
CA VAL A 72 -25.10 17.10 -50.91
C VAL A 72 -25.17 17.57 -52.36
N SER A 73 -24.46 18.64 -52.68
CA SER A 73 -24.15 19.11 -54.03
C SER A 73 -22.63 19.13 -54.23
N ALA A 74 -22.16 19.44 -55.43
CA ALA A 74 -20.73 19.40 -55.76
C ALA A 74 -19.87 20.33 -54.87
N ARG A 75 -20.41 21.48 -54.44
CA ARG A 75 -19.69 22.53 -53.68
C ARG A 75 -20.49 23.10 -52.50
N ALA A 76 -21.59 22.46 -52.15
CA ALA A 76 -22.43 22.91 -51.04
C ALA A 76 -23.23 21.74 -50.48
N ALA A 77 -23.49 21.77 -49.18
CA ALA A 77 -24.25 20.76 -48.49
C ALA A 77 -25.32 21.41 -47.61
N SER A 78 -26.43 20.71 -47.46
CA SER A 78 -27.53 21.09 -46.59
C SER A 78 -27.52 20.19 -45.35
N VAL A 79 -27.36 20.80 -44.18
CA VAL A 79 -27.40 20.12 -42.88
C VAL A 79 -28.75 20.35 -42.22
N GLN A 80 -29.32 19.30 -41.67
CA GLN A 80 -30.51 19.33 -40.84
C GLN A 80 -30.08 19.18 -39.39
N LEU A 81 -30.43 20.14 -38.53
CA LEU A 81 -30.11 20.05 -37.11
C LEU A 81 -30.98 18.99 -36.43
N ASP A 82 -30.37 18.14 -35.60
CA ASP A 82 -31.06 17.08 -34.86
C ASP A 82 -31.77 17.65 -33.62
N GLY A 83 -31.10 18.55 -32.90
CA GLY A 83 -31.61 19.22 -31.70
C GLY A 83 -32.15 20.63 -31.92
N ASN A 84 -32.59 21.28 -30.83
CA ASN A 84 -32.69 22.74 -30.81
C ASN A 84 -31.31 23.28 -30.44
N PRO A 85 -30.73 24.20 -31.20
CA PRO A 85 -29.37 24.67 -30.94
C PRO A 85 -29.33 25.42 -29.60
N ILE A 86 -28.23 25.28 -28.85
CA ILE A 86 -28.06 25.92 -27.54
C ILE A 86 -28.07 27.45 -27.70
N ILE A 87 -27.51 27.92 -28.81
CA ILE A 87 -27.49 29.32 -29.23
C ILE A 87 -27.96 29.39 -30.68
N SER A 88 -28.59 30.48 -31.11
CA SER A 88 -28.97 30.64 -32.52
C SER A 88 -27.74 30.56 -33.45
N VAL A 89 -27.79 29.66 -34.43
CA VAL A 89 -26.78 29.54 -35.49
C VAL A 89 -26.84 30.75 -36.42
N ARG A 90 -25.68 31.28 -36.82
CA ARG A 90 -25.53 32.45 -37.68
C ARG A 90 -24.70 32.10 -38.92
N PRO A 91 -24.91 32.79 -40.05
CA PRO A 91 -23.95 32.76 -41.15
C PRO A 91 -22.58 33.22 -40.64
N GLY A 92 -21.54 32.45 -40.92
CA GLY A 92 -20.19 32.65 -40.36
C GLY A 92 -19.80 31.65 -39.26
N ASP A 93 -20.76 30.91 -38.68
CA ASP A 93 -20.44 29.76 -37.83
C ASP A 93 -19.79 28.65 -38.68
N MET A 94 -18.97 27.81 -38.06
CA MET A 94 -18.24 26.73 -38.72
C MET A 94 -18.93 25.38 -38.49
N ALA A 95 -18.87 24.53 -39.50
CA ALA A 95 -19.38 23.17 -39.46
C ALA A 95 -18.19 22.22 -39.64
N ARG A 96 -17.93 21.43 -38.60
CA ARG A 96 -16.90 20.40 -38.58
C ARG A 96 -17.52 19.05 -38.84
N PHE A 97 -16.82 18.24 -39.62
CA PHE A 97 -17.29 16.92 -39.99
C PHE A 97 -16.13 15.93 -39.98
N LEU A 98 -16.45 14.66 -39.75
CA LEU A 98 -15.49 13.56 -39.84
C LEU A 98 -15.79 12.75 -41.09
N THR A 99 -14.80 12.56 -41.97
CA THR A 99 -14.96 11.71 -43.15
C THR A 99 -15.08 10.23 -42.73
N ILE A 100 -15.69 9.40 -43.58
CA ILE A 100 -15.92 7.99 -43.28
C ILE A 100 -14.59 7.23 -43.13
N GLU A 101 -13.61 7.55 -43.97
CA GLU A 101 -12.27 6.92 -43.93
C GLU A 101 -11.56 7.20 -42.61
N GLU A 102 -11.59 8.45 -42.14
CA GLU A 102 -10.97 8.84 -40.88
C GLU A 102 -11.70 8.27 -39.67
N LYS A 103 -13.04 8.19 -39.74
CA LYS A 103 -13.83 7.49 -38.74
C LYS A 103 -13.43 6.02 -38.60
N MET A 104 -13.17 5.32 -39.72
CA MET A 104 -12.73 3.93 -39.68
C MET A 104 -11.33 3.77 -39.09
N VAL A 105 -10.41 4.69 -39.36
CA VAL A 105 -9.06 4.68 -38.76
C VAL A 105 -9.14 4.91 -37.26
N MET A 106 -9.91 5.91 -36.81
CA MET A 106 -10.11 6.17 -35.38
C MET A 106 -10.78 4.99 -34.67
N ASP A 107 -11.84 4.42 -35.24
CA ASP A 107 -12.53 3.27 -34.66
C ASP A 107 -11.58 2.06 -34.52
N GLN A 108 -10.65 1.89 -35.47
CA GLN A 108 -9.63 0.85 -35.42
C GLN A 108 -8.56 1.11 -34.35
N GLU A 109 -8.09 2.35 -34.21
CA GLU A 109 -7.12 2.74 -33.18
C GLU A 109 -7.71 2.67 -31.77
N VAL A 110 -8.96 3.09 -31.58
CA VAL A 110 -9.65 2.98 -30.28
C VAL A 110 -9.89 1.51 -29.92
N ALA A 111 -10.21 0.66 -30.90
CA ALA A 111 -10.37 -0.77 -30.67
C ALA A 111 -9.05 -1.44 -30.25
N THR A 112 -7.90 -1.07 -30.82
CA THR A 112 -6.61 -1.64 -30.43
C THR A 112 -6.14 -1.10 -29.09
N GLU A 113 -6.30 0.20 -28.83
CA GLU A 113 -5.94 0.82 -27.55
C GLU A 113 -6.75 0.24 -26.39
N THR A 114 -8.06 0.06 -26.56
CA THR A 114 -8.92 -0.53 -25.53
C THR A 114 -8.58 -1.99 -25.24
N VAL A 115 -8.20 -2.77 -26.26
CA VAL A 115 -7.76 -4.16 -26.09
C VAL A 115 -6.40 -4.23 -25.40
N GLU A 116 -5.44 -3.38 -25.79
CA GLU A 116 -4.14 -3.29 -25.13
C GLU A 116 -4.28 -2.85 -23.67
N GLN A 117 -5.09 -1.82 -23.40
CA GLN A 117 -5.33 -1.35 -22.03
C GLN A 117 -6.00 -2.43 -21.19
N ALA A 118 -7.03 -3.10 -21.71
CA ALA A 118 -7.68 -4.21 -21.00
C ALA A 118 -6.71 -5.39 -20.74
N SER A 119 -5.76 -5.64 -21.64
CA SER A 119 -4.73 -6.67 -21.46
C SER A 119 -3.72 -6.29 -20.37
N ARG A 120 -3.31 -5.01 -20.31
CA ARG A 120 -2.42 -4.48 -19.27
C ARG A 120 -3.09 -4.52 -17.90
N GLU A 121 -4.33 -4.03 -17.81
CA GLU A 121 -5.13 -4.05 -16.58
C GLU A 121 -5.33 -5.48 -16.07
N ARG A 122 -5.65 -6.44 -16.96
CA ARG A 122 -5.75 -7.87 -16.59
C ARG A 122 -4.42 -8.44 -16.08
N GLY A 123 -3.29 -8.02 -16.66
CA GLY A 123 -1.96 -8.42 -16.20
C GLY A 123 -1.64 -7.91 -14.79
N GLU A 124 -1.93 -6.63 -14.54
CA GLU A 124 -1.74 -6.00 -13.23
C GLU A 124 -2.60 -6.66 -12.14
N ILE A 125 -3.90 -6.85 -12.39
CA ILE A 125 -4.82 -7.51 -11.46
C ILE A 125 -4.32 -8.93 -11.10
N ARG A 126 -3.79 -9.68 -12.07
CA ARG A 126 -3.26 -11.03 -11.83
C ARG A 126 -1.99 -10.99 -10.97
N SER A 127 -1.13 -10.01 -11.20
CA SER A 127 0.10 -9.82 -10.45
C SER A 127 -0.17 -9.43 -8.99
N GLU A 128 -1.13 -8.53 -8.76
CA GLU A 128 -1.56 -8.09 -7.43
C GLU A 128 -2.25 -9.22 -6.67
N SER A 129 -3.15 -9.95 -7.32
CA SER A 129 -3.80 -11.13 -6.74
C SER A 129 -2.76 -12.17 -6.28
N SER A 130 -1.69 -12.35 -7.06
CA SER A 130 -0.61 -13.26 -6.70
C SER A 130 0.20 -12.78 -5.49
N ARG A 131 0.47 -11.47 -5.40
CA ARG A 131 1.14 -10.86 -4.23
C ARG A 131 0.27 -10.97 -2.98
N LEU A 132 -1.02 -10.69 -3.10
CA LEU A 132 -2.01 -10.85 -2.03
C LEU A 132 -2.08 -12.29 -1.56
N GLY A 133 -2.10 -13.28 -2.47
CA GLY A 133 -2.09 -14.70 -2.10
C GLY A 133 -0.88 -15.11 -1.27
N ARG A 134 0.32 -14.61 -1.62
CA ARG A 134 1.56 -14.85 -0.83
C ARG A 134 1.50 -14.20 0.54
N ASN A 135 1.02 -12.96 0.62
CA ASN A 135 0.85 -12.24 1.89
C ASN A 135 -0.17 -12.92 2.81
N ILE A 136 -1.29 -13.40 2.26
CA ILE A 136 -2.29 -14.14 3.04
C ILE A 136 -1.67 -15.43 3.57
N SER A 137 -0.92 -16.15 2.74
CA SER A 137 -0.24 -17.39 3.16
C SER A 137 0.79 -17.13 4.28
N SER A 138 1.60 -16.07 4.17
CA SER A 138 2.57 -15.71 5.22
C SER A 138 1.87 -15.32 6.52
N ILE A 139 0.82 -14.50 6.46
CA ILE A 139 0.00 -14.11 7.61
C ILE A 139 -0.63 -15.34 8.27
N GLN A 140 -1.18 -16.27 7.50
CA GLN A 140 -1.71 -17.53 8.03
C GLN A 140 -0.64 -18.38 8.71
N GLY A 141 0.59 -18.40 8.18
CA GLY A 141 1.75 -19.02 8.82
C GLY A 141 2.07 -18.38 10.17
N SER A 142 2.14 -17.05 10.23
CA SER A 142 2.37 -16.28 11.46
C SER A 142 1.27 -16.53 12.50
N ILE A 143 0.00 -16.55 12.08
CA ILE A 143 -1.14 -16.83 12.98
C ILE A 143 -1.01 -18.23 13.58
N ARG A 144 -0.72 -19.26 12.78
CA ARG A 144 -0.49 -20.61 13.31
C ARG A 144 0.69 -20.68 14.28
N GLY A 145 1.76 -19.93 13.99
CA GLY A 145 2.90 -19.79 14.89
C GLY A 145 2.51 -19.17 16.24
N LEU A 146 1.74 -18.08 16.21
CA LEU A 146 1.22 -17.42 17.40
C LEU A 146 0.26 -18.32 18.20
N GLU A 147 -0.62 -19.07 17.53
CA GLU A 147 -1.51 -20.04 18.20
C GLU A 147 -0.72 -21.12 18.95
N LYS A 148 0.38 -21.60 18.35
CA LYS A 148 1.28 -22.57 19.00
C LYS A 148 1.97 -21.94 20.21
N ALA A 149 2.52 -20.73 20.06
CA ALA A 149 3.16 -20.01 21.15
C ALA A 149 2.20 -19.72 22.32
N ILE A 150 0.96 -19.32 22.02
CA ILE A 150 -0.09 -19.12 23.04
C ILE A 150 -0.40 -20.43 23.77
N ARG A 151 -0.46 -21.56 23.05
CA ARG A 151 -0.71 -22.86 23.65
C ARG A 151 0.46 -23.30 24.56
N GLU A 152 1.69 -23.07 24.13
CA GLU A 152 2.89 -23.34 24.94
C GLU A 152 2.94 -22.44 26.18
N LEU A 153 2.60 -21.15 26.05
CA LEU A 153 2.52 -20.24 27.18
C LEU A 153 1.45 -20.67 28.20
N ARG A 154 0.28 -21.14 27.73
CA ARG A 154 -0.75 -21.72 28.61
C ARG A 154 -0.25 -22.95 29.36
N ARG A 155 0.48 -23.84 28.68
CA ARG A 155 1.10 -25.00 29.35
C ARG A 155 2.14 -24.58 30.36
N PHE A 156 2.98 -23.59 30.04
CA PHE A 156 3.94 -23.06 31.00
C PHE A 156 3.27 -22.49 32.26
N ASP A 157 2.16 -21.75 32.08
CA ASP A 157 1.37 -21.25 33.20
C ASP A 157 0.80 -22.40 34.06
N ASP A 158 0.26 -23.44 33.42
CA ASP A 158 -0.30 -24.61 34.09
C ASP A 158 0.74 -25.50 34.79
N ASP A 159 1.88 -25.74 34.14
CA ASP A 159 2.87 -26.74 34.54
C ASP A 159 3.97 -26.16 35.47
N VAL A 160 4.28 -24.87 35.33
CA VAL A 160 5.40 -24.23 36.06
C VAL A 160 4.87 -23.18 37.03
N VAL A 161 4.10 -22.22 36.53
CA VAL A 161 3.70 -21.05 37.31
C VAL A 161 2.74 -21.44 38.44
N LYS A 162 1.65 -22.15 38.13
CA LYS A 162 0.66 -22.54 39.15
C LYS A 162 1.23 -23.44 40.26
N PRO A 163 2.01 -24.50 39.98
CA PRO A 163 2.62 -25.31 41.03
C PRO A 163 3.60 -24.53 41.90
N GLN A 164 4.42 -23.64 41.30
CA GLN A 164 5.33 -22.79 42.05
C GLN A 164 4.59 -21.82 42.97
N PHE A 165 3.55 -21.13 42.47
CA PHE A 165 2.72 -20.26 43.32
C PHE A 165 2.03 -21.02 44.45
N ASN A 166 1.55 -22.24 44.19
CA ASN A 166 0.94 -23.07 45.22
C ASN A 166 1.96 -23.54 46.27
N ALA A 167 3.19 -23.88 45.84
CA ALA A 167 4.28 -24.24 46.75
C ALA A 167 4.71 -23.06 47.62
N ILE A 168 4.88 -21.87 47.01
CA ILE A 168 5.22 -20.63 47.71
C ILE A 168 4.12 -20.26 48.71
N ASN A 169 2.84 -20.33 48.31
CA ASN A 169 1.73 -20.04 49.22
C ASN A 169 1.67 -21.01 50.40
N ARG A 170 2.01 -22.29 50.18
CA ARG A 170 2.13 -23.26 51.27
C ARG A 170 3.27 -22.88 52.21
N GLN A 171 4.44 -22.57 51.67
CA GLN A 171 5.61 -22.16 52.46
C GLN A 171 5.34 -20.87 53.25
N ILE A 172 4.68 -19.87 52.65
CA ILE A 172 4.29 -18.64 53.36
C ILE A 172 3.35 -18.96 54.51
N LYS A 173 2.40 -19.89 54.32
CA LYS A 173 1.50 -20.30 55.38
C LYS A 173 2.25 -21.02 56.50
N GLU A 174 3.15 -21.94 56.16
CA GLU A 174 4.01 -22.64 57.12
C GLU A 174 4.88 -21.65 57.91
N MET A 175 5.60 -20.74 57.24
CA MET A 175 6.40 -19.71 57.90
C MET A 175 5.55 -18.81 58.81
N ARG A 176 4.33 -18.45 58.41
CA ARG A 176 3.42 -17.66 59.25
C ARG A 176 3.00 -18.44 60.50
N ASP A 177 2.71 -19.72 60.35
CA ASP A 177 2.30 -20.58 61.46
C ASP A 177 3.52 -20.79 62.42
N GLU A 178 4.73 -21.00 61.89
CA GLU A 178 5.99 -21.04 62.65
C GLU A 178 6.29 -19.72 63.38
N LEU A 179 6.09 -18.56 62.72
CA LEU A 179 6.23 -17.25 63.36
C LEU A 179 5.21 -17.06 64.50
N THR A 180 4.02 -17.63 64.36
CA THR A 180 2.98 -17.57 65.41
C THR A 180 3.38 -18.44 66.60
N GLU A 181 3.93 -19.64 66.35
CA GLU A 181 4.46 -20.52 67.39
C GLU A 181 5.70 -19.92 68.08
N LEU A 182 6.61 -19.31 67.32
CA LEU A 182 7.73 -18.53 67.85
C LEU A 182 7.24 -17.38 68.73
N HIS A 183 6.21 -16.65 68.31
CA HIS A 183 5.62 -15.59 69.12
C HIS A 183 4.98 -16.13 70.41
N GLU A 184 4.31 -17.28 70.36
CA GLU A 184 3.72 -17.93 71.54
C GLU A 184 4.81 -18.45 72.50
N THR A 185 5.86 -19.08 71.99
CA THR A 185 7.00 -19.56 72.80
C THR A 185 7.80 -18.40 73.40
N VAL A 186 8.03 -17.31 72.67
CA VAL A 186 8.63 -16.09 73.21
C VAL A 186 7.71 -15.46 74.25
N SER A 187 6.39 -15.44 74.02
CA SER A 187 5.43 -14.97 75.02
C SER A 187 5.42 -15.87 76.27
N LEU A 188 5.61 -17.18 76.12
CA LEU A 188 5.69 -18.13 77.23
C LEU A 188 7.02 -18.04 77.99
N LEU A 189 8.13 -17.85 77.29
CA LEU A 189 9.45 -17.60 77.88
C LEU A 189 9.51 -16.25 78.59
N ASN A 190 8.83 -15.24 78.05
CA ASN A 190 8.62 -13.96 78.73
C ASN A 190 7.57 -14.06 79.87
N ALA A 191 6.81 -15.15 79.93
CA ALA A 191 5.86 -15.46 81.00
C ALA A 191 6.41 -16.43 82.06
N VAL A 192 7.67 -16.88 81.95
CA VAL A 192 8.38 -17.50 83.08
C VAL A 192 8.71 -16.36 84.05
N PRO A 193 8.06 -16.29 85.23
CA PRO A 193 8.55 -15.39 86.27
C PRO A 193 9.90 -15.96 86.68
N ILE A 194 10.97 -15.17 86.52
CA ILE A 194 12.25 -15.47 87.16
C ILE A 194 11.92 -15.60 88.65
N GLN A 195 11.91 -16.85 89.11
CA GLN A 195 11.56 -17.19 90.46
C GLN A 195 12.71 -16.72 91.33
N ASP A 196 12.47 -15.59 91.98
CA ASP A 196 13.12 -15.00 93.15
C ASP A 196 14.00 -16.00 93.91
N MET A 197 15.24 -16.19 93.45
CA MET A 197 16.32 -16.76 94.23
C MET A 197 16.94 -15.57 94.95
N GLY A 198 16.50 -15.41 96.19
CA GLY A 198 16.71 -14.22 96.99
C GLY A 198 18.14 -13.69 97.02
N GLY A 199 18.23 -12.38 96.78
CA GLY A 199 19.45 -11.59 96.91
C GLY A 199 19.13 -10.17 96.50
N GLU A 200 19.33 -9.23 97.41
CA GLU A 200 19.12 -7.79 97.23
C GLU A 200 19.59 -7.26 95.87
N GLY A 201 18.69 -6.56 95.17
CA GLY A 201 18.98 -5.41 94.31
C GLY A 201 20.01 -5.60 93.19
N GLY A 202 19.52 -5.74 91.95
CA GLY A 202 20.33 -5.52 90.76
C GLY A 202 19.52 -5.73 89.49
N GLU A 203 19.37 -4.66 88.72
CA GLU A 203 18.96 -4.72 87.33
C GLU A 203 20.01 -5.53 86.56
N ASP A 204 19.72 -6.79 86.21
CA ASP A 204 20.50 -7.49 85.17
C ASP A 204 20.05 -6.95 83.81
N GLU A 205 20.46 -5.71 83.53
CA GLU A 205 20.70 -5.27 82.16
C GLU A 205 21.64 -6.29 81.53
N LEU A 206 21.23 -6.91 80.42
CA LEU A 206 22.14 -7.67 79.56
C LEU A 206 23.44 -6.88 79.42
N SER A 207 24.57 -7.44 79.85
CA SER A 207 25.82 -6.69 79.82
C SER A 207 26.08 -6.24 78.38
N ALA A 208 26.71 -5.07 78.20
CA ALA A 208 26.98 -4.53 76.86
C ALA A 208 27.70 -5.56 75.95
N GLU A 209 28.47 -6.47 76.55
CA GLU A 209 29.14 -7.58 75.87
C GLU A 209 28.17 -8.64 75.34
N ASP A 210 27.09 -8.93 76.07
CA ASP A 210 26.06 -9.90 75.65
C ASP A 210 25.20 -9.33 74.52
N ILE A 211 24.93 -8.01 74.54
CA ILE A 211 24.24 -7.30 73.47
C ILE A 211 25.10 -7.25 72.20
N GLU A 212 26.41 -7.06 72.34
CA GLU A 212 27.35 -7.10 71.21
C GLU A 212 27.48 -8.49 70.61
N ARG A 213 27.49 -9.55 71.44
CA ARG A 213 27.47 -10.94 70.94
C ARG A 213 26.19 -11.26 70.18
N LEU A 214 25.03 -10.84 70.69
CA LEU A 214 23.75 -10.99 70.00
C LEU A 214 23.74 -10.23 68.67
N ARG A 215 24.29 -9.02 68.62
CA ARG A 215 24.43 -8.27 67.36
C ARG A 215 25.34 -8.97 66.36
N LEU A 216 26.46 -9.53 66.80
CA LEU A 216 27.37 -10.27 65.92
C LEU A 216 26.72 -11.50 65.31
N ILE A 217 25.98 -12.28 66.12
CA ILE A 217 25.27 -13.48 65.65
C ILE A 217 24.19 -13.11 64.63
N ILE A 218 23.40 -12.07 64.92
CA ILE A 218 22.35 -11.58 63.99
C ILE A 218 22.97 -11.09 62.68
N GLN A 219 24.11 -10.40 62.75
CA GLN A 219 24.80 -9.88 61.56
C GLN A 219 25.35 -11.02 60.69
N GLU A 220 25.98 -12.04 61.31
CA GLU A 220 26.49 -13.22 60.61
C GLU A 220 25.38 -14.02 59.92
N GLU A 221 24.21 -14.10 60.55
CA GLU A 221 23.07 -14.83 59.99
C GLU A 221 22.39 -14.05 58.85
N ILE A 222 22.38 -12.71 58.90
CA ILE A 222 21.96 -11.85 57.78
C ILE A 222 22.88 -12.02 56.56
N ASP A 223 24.20 -12.05 56.78
CA ASP A 223 25.17 -12.23 55.69
C ASP A 223 25.05 -13.62 55.04
N ASN A 224 24.86 -14.68 55.85
CA ASN A 224 24.63 -16.04 55.35
C ASN A 224 23.34 -16.15 54.51
N LEU A 225 22.27 -15.48 54.94
CA LEU A 225 21.01 -15.43 54.18
C LEU A 225 21.13 -14.61 52.89
N GLN A 226 21.92 -13.54 52.87
CA GLN A 226 22.20 -12.77 51.66
C GLN A 226 23.04 -13.56 50.65
N ASP A 227 24.02 -14.34 51.11
CA ASP A 227 24.82 -15.21 50.25
C ASP A 227 23.97 -16.33 49.61
N GLN A 228 22.95 -16.84 50.30
CA GLN A 228 22.00 -17.80 49.74
C GLN A 228 21.04 -17.18 48.70
N LEU A 229 20.77 -15.87 48.78
CA LEU A 229 19.92 -15.14 47.84
C LEU A 229 20.68 -14.64 46.58
N ALA A 230 22.02 -14.59 46.62
CA ALA A 230 22.84 -14.08 45.52
C ALA A 230 22.94 -15.00 44.29
N VAL A 231 22.38 -16.22 44.31
CA VAL A 231 22.53 -17.21 43.22
C VAL A 231 21.41 -17.16 42.15
N VAL A 232 20.44 -16.25 42.23
CA VAL A 232 19.40 -16.11 41.18
C VAL A 232 19.45 -14.73 40.52
N GLN A 233 20.52 -14.45 39.76
CA GLN A 233 20.43 -13.48 38.68
C GLN A 233 19.94 -14.20 37.40
N PRO A 234 18.81 -13.79 36.78
CA PRO A 234 18.54 -14.15 35.39
C PRO A 234 19.59 -13.47 34.49
N PRO A 235 19.97 -14.08 33.34
CA PRO A 235 20.99 -13.52 32.46
C PRO A 235 20.58 -12.11 32.02
N GLY A 236 21.42 -11.13 32.38
CA GLY A 236 21.18 -9.71 32.16
C GLY A 236 21.07 -9.35 30.69
N GLY A 237 19.87 -8.95 30.27
CA GLY A 237 19.67 -8.05 29.15
C GLY A 237 20.00 -6.63 29.60
N THR A 238 20.96 -6.00 28.94
CA THR A 238 21.29 -4.58 29.12
C THR A 238 20.15 -3.72 28.59
N LEU A 239 19.45 -3.00 29.48
CA LEU A 239 18.63 -1.85 29.12
C LEU A 239 19.52 -0.60 29.20
N PRO A 240 19.54 0.28 28.18
CA PRO A 240 20.30 1.51 28.22
C PRO A 240 19.63 2.57 29.13
N PRO A 241 20.40 3.52 29.69
CA PRO A 241 19.89 4.51 30.64
C PRO A 241 19.02 5.59 29.96
N PRO A 242 18.13 6.25 30.73
CA PRO A 242 17.17 7.20 30.21
C PRO A 242 17.78 8.61 30.27
N ASP A 243 18.43 9.06 29.20
CA ASP A 243 18.68 10.48 28.93
C ASP A 243 19.31 10.66 27.54
N VAL A 244 18.50 10.55 26.49
CA VAL A 244 18.75 11.24 25.21
C VAL A 244 17.42 11.47 24.50
N MET A 245 16.81 12.62 24.74
CA MET A 245 15.93 13.24 23.75
C MET A 245 16.74 14.35 23.10
N ASP A 246 16.64 14.44 21.77
CA ASP A 246 17.07 15.55 20.91
C ASP A 246 18.47 15.43 20.27
N ASP A 247 18.56 14.71 19.15
CA ASP A 247 19.12 15.20 17.88
C ASP A 247 18.91 14.16 16.77
N GLY A 248 17.64 14.01 16.35
CA GLY A 248 17.22 13.08 15.30
C GLY A 248 17.38 13.63 13.89
N LEU A 249 18.46 14.35 13.55
CA LEU A 249 18.67 14.91 12.20
C LEU A 249 20.14 15.11 11.80
N ALA A 250 20.99 14.10 11.95
CA ALA A 250 22.23 14.01 11.16
C ALA A 250 22.71 12.56 11.08
N GLU A 251 23.15 12.15 9.90
CA GLU A 251 23.82 10.88 9.62
C GLU A 251 22.89 9.68 9.36
N LEU A 252 22.09 9.79 8.29
CA LEU A 252 21.76 8.61 7.48
C LEU A 252 23.05 8.21 6.75
N GLU A 253 23.69 7.12 7.19
CA GLU A 253 24.63 6.38 6.35
C GLU A 253 23.89 6.04 5.04
N GLU A 254 24.39 6.56 3.92
CA GLU A 254 23.90 6.24 2.58
C GLU A 254 24.16 4.75 2.30
N GLU A 255 23.21 3.89 2.63
CA GLU A 255 23.19 2.51 2.14
C GLU A 255 23.21 2.54 0.61
N GLN A 256 24.28 2.00 0.01
CA GLN A 256 24.40 1.98 -1.43
C GLN A 256 23.19 1.26 -2.05
N PRO A 257 22.55 1.87 -3.06
CA PRO A 257 21.34 1.33 -3.65
C PRO A 257 21.56 -0.11 -4.16
N ILE A 258 20.57 -0.98 -3.96
CA ILE A 258 20.66 -2.44 -4.25
C ILE A 258 21.18 -2.74 -5.67
N PHE A 259 20.94 -1.84 -6.64
CA PHE A 259 21.39 -2.01 -8.02
C PHE A 259 22.91 -1.81 -8.25
N THR A 260 23.66 -1.24 -7.30
CA THR A 260 25.13 -1.15 -7.36
C THR A 260 25.81 -2.36 -6.74
N GLN A 261 25.05 -3.26 -6.11
CA GLN A 261 25.60 -4.45 -5.47
C GLN A 261 26.04 -5.48 -6.54
N LEU A 262 27.27 -5.98 -6.41
CA LEU A 262 27.91 -6.90 -7.37
C LEU A 262 27.07 -8.16 -7.69
N TRP A 263 26.33 -8.68 -6.72
CA TRP A 263 25.47 -9.84 -6.91
C TRP A 263 24.23 -9.52 -7.78
N PHE A 264 23.70 -8.29 -7.69
CA PHE A 264 22.55 -7.84 -8.49
C PHE A 264 22.94 -7.71 -9.97
N LEU A 265 24.12 -7.15 -10.25
CA LEU A 265 24.68 -7.11 -11.61
C LEU A 265 24.94 -8.52 -12.17
N GLY A 266 25.39 -9.45 -11.32
CA GLY A 266 25.54 -10.86 -11.70
C GLY A 266 24.21 -11.52 -12.09
N LEU A 267 23.12 -11.18 -11.39
CA LEU A 267 21.77 -11.70 -11.69
C LEU A 267 21.23 -11.17 -13.03
N ILE A 268 21.41 -9.86 -13.30
CA ILE A 268 21.01 -9.26 -14.59
C ILE A 268 21.84 -9.86 -15.73
N GLY A 269 23.14 -10.04 -15.55
CA GLY A 269 24.01 -10.65 -16.55
C GLY A 269 23.61 -12.09 -16.90
N ALA A 270 23.27 -12.90 -15.90
CA ALA A 270 22.80 -14.27 -16.11
C ALA A 270 21.44 -14.32 -16.85
N LEU A 271 20.54 -13.39 -16.52
CA LEU A 271 19.21 -13.30 -17.15
C LEU A 271 19.31 -12.83 -18.61
N GLY A 272 20.22 -11.88 -18.88
CA GLY A 272 20.53 -11.44 -20.24
C GLY A 272 21.13 -12.55 -21.12
N LEU A 273 22.11 -13.30 -20.60
CA LEU A 273 22.69 -14.44 -21.33
C LEU A 273 21.67 -15.56 -21.58
N GLY A 274 20.78 -15.82 -20.62
CA GLY A 274 19.66 -16.76 -20.80
C GLY A 274 18.70 -16.33 -21.90
N GLY A 275 18.37 -15.03 -21.98
CA GLY A 275 17.51 -14.47 -23.03
C GLY A 275 18.12 -14.59 -24.43
N VAL A 276 19.42 -14.32 -24.57
CA VAL A 276 20.13 -14.46 -25.87
C VAL A 276 20.21 -15.93 -26.30
N ALA A 277 20.48 -16.85 -25.37
CA ALA A 277 20.50 -18.28 -25.66
C ALA A 277 19.11 -18.80 -26.07
N PHE A 278 18.04 -18.33 -25.43
CA PHE A 278 16.67 -18.68 -25.79
C PHE A 278 16.28 -18.14 -27.18
N PHE A 279 16.63 -16.89 -27.48
CA PHE A 279 16.38 -16.28 -28.79
C PHE A 279 17.08 -17.04 -29.93
N LEU A 280 18.36 -17.38 -29.75
CA LEU A 280 19.11 -18.19 -30.71
C LEU A 280 18.51 -19.59 -30.89
N TYR A 281 18.04 -20.22 -29.82
CA TYR A 281 17.34 -21.51 -29.89
C TYR A 281 16.04 -21.41 -30.70
N THR A 282 15.23 -20.38 -30.48
CA THR A 282 13.99 -20.18 -31.23
C THR A 282 14.24 -19.85 -32.71
N GLN A 283 15.34 -19.18 -33.03
CA GLN A 283 15.70 -18.87 -34.41
C GLN A 283 16.22 -20.10 -35.18
N MET A 284 16.95 -21.01 -34.51
CA MET A 284 17.40 -22.26 -35.14
C MET A 284 16.32 -23.34 -35.23
N ALA A 285 15.28 -23.27 -34.40
CA ALA A 285 14.18 -24.24 -34.37
C ALA A 285 13.00 -23.86 -35.29
N GLY A 286 13.04 -22.70 -35.96
CA GLY A 286 11.92 -22.13 -36.72
C GLY A 286 12.07 -22.18 -38.25
N ASP A 287 13.05 -22.89 -38.80
CA ASP A 287 13.37 -22.89 -40.24
C ASP A 287 13.27 -24.29 -40.88
N SER A 288 12.34 -25.12 -40.40
CA SER A 288 12.01 -26.40 -41.03
C SER A 288 10.53 -26.68 -40.87
N ASP A 289 9.75 -26.24 -41.86
CA ASP A 289 8.58 -26.93 -42.44
C ASP A 289 7.61 -25.90 -43.00
N GLU A 290 7.71 -25.64 -44.31
CA GLU A 290 6.62 -25.15 -45.16
C GLU A 290 7.10 -25.21 -46.63
N ASP A 291 7.07 -26.41 -47.21
CA ASP A 291 7.06 -26.59 -48.68
C ASP A 291 5.69 -27.16 -49.05
N ASP A 292 4.96 -26.32 -49.78
CA ASP A 292 3.67 -26.43 -50.48
C ASP A 292 3.22 -27.83 -50.96
N ASP A 293 2.02 -28.22 -50.54
CA ASP A 293 1.12 -29.10 -51.30
C ASP A 293 0.24 -28.21 -52.22
N GLU A 294 0.63 -28.06 -53.50
CA GLU A 294 -0.23 -27.49 -54.54
C GLU A 294 -1.15 -28.60 -55.11
N ASP A 295 -2.41 -28.61 -54.66
CA ASP A 295 -3.53 -29.29 -55.32
C ASP A 295 -4.02 -28.41 -56.49
N ASP A 296 -3.65 -28.79 -57.72
CA ASP A 296 -4.24 -28.24 -58.96
C ASP A 296 -5.49 -29.06 -59.37
N GLU A 297 -6.69 -28.52 -59.11
CA GLU A 297 -7.94 -28.87 -59.77
C GLU A 297 -8.53 -27.65 -60.53
N GLU A 298 -8.27 -27.55 -61.84
CA GLU A 298 -9.14 -26.95 -62.89
C GLU A 298 -8.68 -27.60 -64.22
N GLY A 299 -9.47 -28.13 -65.16
CA GLY A 299 -10.79 -27.78 -65.66
C GLY A 299 -10.72 -27.59 -67.19
N ASP A 300 -10.77 -28.69 -67.98
CA ASP A 300 -11.38 -28.79 -69.34
C ASP A 300 -11.52 -30.27 -69.78
#